data_AF-A0A6B3CFB2-F1
#
_entry.id   AF-A0A6B3CFB2-F1
#
_cell.length_a   1.000
_cell.length_b   1.000
_cell.length_c   1.000
_cell.angle_alpha   90.00
_cell.angle_beta   90.00
_cell.angle_gamma   90.00
#
_symmetry.space_group_name_H-M   'P 1'
#
loop_
_entity.id
_entity.type
_entity.pdbx_description
1 polymer ?
#
loop_
_entity_poly.entity_id
_entity_poly.type
_entity_poly.pdbx_seq_one_letter_code
_entity_poly.pdbx_strand_id
1 'polypeptide(L)'
;MRTGTAHVRLDGGPTLHLKAGEGAWIPAEDRAERTITTEPGTVAFPLCPHAGVGTRGLPELTRFDVPGDWQDWLIQLFNLQVTPFSGHGYSPEAIAELLRRPGTRPPTPAALDHGPAPEAPATEERHPAPETLASPTMPRARGARAVAEELMRDPALDLTVERWAARVLSSARTLRRDFLAETGLTFEQWRLHCRLGAAVEFLAAGYDVDQVAALVGFASRNGLTRAFKGRFGLTPHEFGRKLFARPGGGGLTQRAAAARQTDDLIRMMRETDTPAAPEMLPPASTPSHTNDIHVLSWMYRGSGYLDIGDRRYERERGVATWIPAQLEHVTGLRENSVSLPLGNASTADLHLTAPLQVRFSPAWDDYLMFCSISARSALRPDDHDPRHILDLFAEQAAAQRALSVPMPTDPRARAVAMECLRRIGEPGGAQDAETGGTQDAEIHRAFRDETGMTLGRWRYAARMRIARDLLTGGAPPSAVARRIGYAHLPTFSAAFSRFHGLSPREYQEREAAGGR
;
A
#
# COMPACT_ATOMS: atom_id res chain seq x y z
N MET A 1 8.30 15.38 6.65
CA MET A 1 7.12 16.18 6.29
C MET A 1 7.18 16.54 4.82
N ARG A 2 6.18 16.16 4.01
CA ARG A 2 6.10 16.57 2.61
C ARG A 2 5.39 17.93 2.48
N THR A 3 4.21 18.03 3.08
CA THR A 3 3.40 19.26 3.12
C THR A 3 2.89 19.50 4.53
N GLY A 4 2.41 20.72 4.79
CA GLY A 4 1.78 21.08 6.07
C GLY A 4 2.74 21.10 7.26
N THR A 5 2.17 20.88 8.44
CA THR A 5 2.86 21.00 9.73
C THR A 5 2.44 19.91 10.70
N ALA A 6 3.38 19.51 11.56
CA ALA A 6 3.13 18.52 12.60
C ALA A 6 3.77 18.91 13.94
N HIS A 7 3.21 18.37 15.00
CA HIS A 7 3.71 18.47 16.37
C HIS A 7 4.02 17.07 16.86
N VAL A 8 5.26 16.85 17.29
CA VAL A 8 5.73 15.57 17.85
C VAL A 8 6.07 15.81 19.31
N ARG A 9 5.46 15.05 20.22
CA ARG A 9 5.70 15.14 21.65
C ARG A 9 6.02 13.76 22.21
N LEU A 10 7.11 13.67 22.95
CA LEU A 10 7.40 12.53 23.84
C LEU A 10 6.96 12.88 25.25
N ASP A 11 6.45 11.91 26.00
CA ASP A 11 6.04 12.13 27.40
C ASP A 11 7.12 12.80 28.25
N GLY A 12 6.75 13.88 28.92
CA GLY A 12 7.67 14.68 29.74
C GLY A 12 8.74 15.47 28.97
N GLY A 13 8.79 15.34 27.64
CA GLY A 13 9.77 16.00 26.76
C GLY A 13 9.23 17.22 26.02
N PRO A 14 10.12 17.99 25.35
CA PRO A 14 9.72 19.14 24.56
C PRO A 14 8.88 18.75 23.33
N THR A 15 7.91 19.60 22.98
CA THR A 15 7.18 19.46 21.72
C THR A 15 8.03 19.95 20.56
N LEU A 16 8.27 19.09 19.59
CA LEU A 16 8.95 19.43 18.35
C LEU A 16 7.94 19.81 17.27
N HIS A 17 8.09 21.02 16.74
CA HIS A 17 7.29 21.53 15.63
C HIS A 17 8.02 21.25 14.32
N LEU A 18 7.32 20.62 13.38
CA LEU A 18 7.82 20.30 12.05
C LEU A 18 7.03 21.03 10.98
N LYS A 19 7.71 21.53 9.96
CA LYS A 19 7.11 22.06 8.73
C LYS A 19 7.51 21.22 7.51
N ALA A 20 6.86 21.48 6.38
CA ALA A 20 7.23 20.89 5.10
C ALA A 20 8.75 21.00 4.84
N GLY A 21 9.35 19.89 4.41
CA GLY A 21 10.80 19.78 4.23
C GLY A 21 11.60 19.40 5.49
N GLU A 22 10.97 19.24 6.64
CA GLU A 22 11.64 18.77 7.86
C GLU A 22 11.27 17.32 8.21
N GLY A 23 12.13 16.64 8.95
CA GLY A 23 11.91 15.32 9.54
C GLY A 23 12.23 15.31 11.04
N ALA A 24 11.72 14.29 11.73
CA ALA A 24 12.08 14.03 13.12
C ALA A 24 12.47 12.56 13.30
N TRP A 25 13.62 12.36 13.92
CA TRP A 25 14.03 11.08 14.48
C TRP A 25 13.32 10.88 15.81
N ILE A 26 12.54 9.80 15.91
CA ILE A 26 11.87 9.42 17.15
C ILE A 26 12.57 8.17 17.68
N PRO A 27 13.30 8.25 18.81
CA PRO A 27 14.04 7.12 19.35
C PRO A 27 13.09 5.99 19.77
N ALA A 28 13.58 4.75 19.64
CA ALA A 28 12.89 3.57 20.13
C ALA A 28 13.12 3.42 21.64
N GLU A 29 12.52 4.27 22.47
CA GLU A 29 12.59 4.11 23.93
C GLU A 29 11.44 3.24 24.47
N ASP A 30 11.76 2.41 25.46
CA ASP A 30 10.94 1.29 25.95
C ASP A 30 9.69 1.75 26.75
N ARG A 31 9.44 3.06 26.93
CA ARG A 31 8.40 3.60 27.85
C ARG A 31 7.73 4.96 27.54
N ALA A 32 8.14 5.75 26.55
CA ALA A 32 7.51 7.06 26.33
C ALA A 32 6.26 6.93 25.45
N GLU A 33 5.07 7.36 25.93
CA GLU A 33 3.98 7.60 24.99
C GLU A 33 4.42 8.74 24.05
N ARG A 34 4.14 8.57 22.77
CA ARG A 34 4.45 9.55 21.73
C ARG A 34 3.16 10.01 21.11
N THR A 35 2.95 11.32 21.08
CA THR A 35 1.85 11.93 20.35
C THR A 35 2.40 12.61 19.10
N ILE A 36 1.83 12.27 17.95
CA ILE A 36 2.08 12.96 16.69
C ILE A 36 0.74 13.53 16.23
N THR A 37 0.68 14.85 16.11
CA THR A 37 -0.53 15.59 15.68
C THR A 37 -0.21 16.40 14.45
N THR A 38 -1.06 16.35 13.44
CA THR A 38 -0.87 17.04 12.16
C THR A 38 -2.01 18.03 11.91
N GLU A 39 -1.69 19.18 11.34
CA GLU A 39 -2.71 20.14 10.90
C GLU A 39 -3.44 19.64 9.63
N PRO A 40 -4.67 20.09 9.34
CA PRO A 40 -5.37 19.75 8.11
C PRO A 40 -4.55 20.03 6.84
N GLY A 41 -4.59 19.12 5.87
CA GLY A 41 -3.82 19.22 4.62
C GLY A 41 -2.35 18.79 4.72
N THR A 42 -1.93 18.24 5.86
CA THR A 42 -0.58 17.74 6.07
C THR A 42 -0.38 16.34 5.50
N VAL A 43 0.72 16.16 4.76
CA VAL A 43 1.21 14.85 4.29
C VAL A 43 2.54 14.54 4.96
N ALA A 44 2.57 13.51 5.79
CA ALA A 44 3.75 13.10 6.55
C ALA A 44 3.96 11.58 6.47
N PHE A 45 5.15 11.18 6.03
CA PHE A 45 5.51 9.77 5.85
C PHE A 45 6.20 9.24 7.12
N PRO A 46 5.60 8.28 7.84
CA PRO A 46 6.30 7.55 8.89
C PRO A 46 7.28 6.58 8.23
N LEU A 47 8.55 6.65 8.62
CA LEU A 47 9.60 5.75 8.14
C LEU A 47 10.14 4.95 9.31
N CYS A 48 10.20 3.62 9.16
CA CYS A 48 10.73 2.73 10.19
C CYS A 48 12.07 2.13 9.71
N PRO A 49 13.23 2.75 10.02
CA PRO A 49 14.50 2.11 9.74
C PRO A 49 14.66 0.85 10.60
N HIS A 50 15.22 -0.22 10.02
CA HIS A 50 15.46 -1.46 10.74
C HIS A 50 16.47 -1.28 11.89
N ALA A 51 16.35 -2.13 12.91
CA ALA A 51 17.16 -2.08 14.14
C ALA A 51 18.68 -2.21 13.93
N GLY A 52 19.13 -2.62 12.73
CA GLY A 52 20.53 -2.73 12.33
C GLY A 52 21.12 -1.49 11.65
N VAL A 53 20.29 -0.52 11.26
CA VAL A 53 20.78 0.78 10.78
C VAL A 53 21.51 1.43 11.94
N GLY A 54 22.74 1.93 11.73
CA GLY A 54 23.64 2.49 12.74
C GLY A 54 23.08 3.72 13.49
N THR A 55 22.01 3.51 14.26
CA THR A 55 21.34 4.45 15.15
C THR A 55 22.01 4.52 16.52
N ARG A 56 23.11 3.75 16.71
CA ARG A 56 24.08 3.90 17.79
C ARG A 56 24.62 5.35 17.76
N GLY A 57 23.96 6.24 18.49
CA GLY A 57 24.35 7.66 18.60
C GLY A 57 23.21 8.68 18.62
N LEU A 58 21.95 8.30 18.34
CA LEU A 58 20.79 9.21 18.37
C LEU A 58 19.76 8.79 19.44
N PRO A 59 20.06 8.98 20.73
CA PRO A 59 19.15 8.61 21.82
C PRO A 59 17.94 9.55 21.96
N GLU A 60 17.98 10.74 21.36
CA GLU A 60 17.01 11.80 21.61
C GLU A 60 16.16 12.14 20.37
N LEU A 61 14.96 12.70 20.62
CA LEU A 61 14.11 13.30 19.60
C LEU A 61 14.88 14.38 18.84
N THR A 62 15.20 14.13 17.58
CA THR A 62 16.09 15.00 16.80
C THR A 62 15.43 15.46 15.51
N ARG A 63 15.38 16.78 15.29
CA ARG A 63 14.92 17.36 14.02
C ARG A 63 16.05 17.38 12.99
N PHE A 64 15.71 17.13 11.73
CA PHE A 64 16.62 17.27 10.61
C PHE A 64 15.90 17.86 9.38
N ASP A 65 16.66 18.51 8.50
CA ASP A 65 16.16 18.99 7.23
C ASP A 65 16.21 17.88 6.17
N VAL A 66 15.17 17.79 5.35
CA VAL A 66 15.07 16.86 4.21
C VAL A 66 15.36 17.64 2.93
N PRO A 67 16.47 17.35 2.23
CA PRO A 67 16.76 17.96 0.94
C PRO A 67 15.64 17.66 -0.07
N GLY A 68 15.34 18.61 -0.96
CA GLY A 68 14.21 18.51 -1.87
C GLY A 68 14.28 17.31 -2.83
N ASP A 69 15.48 16.95 -3.26
CA ASP A 69 15.81 15.81 -4.12
C ASP A 69 15.60 14.45 -3.42
N TRP A 70 15.53 14.41 -2.09
CA TRP A 70 15.31 13.19 -1.32
C TRP A 70 13.83 12.82 -1.16
N GLN A 71 12.89 13.73 -1.44
CA GLN A 71 11.48 13.50 -1.13
C GLN A 71 10.91 12.25 -1.81
N ASP A 72 11.11 12.12 -3.12
CA ASP A 72 10.57 10.99 -3.88
C ASP A 72 11.26 9.67 -3.49
N TRP A 73 12.54 9.73 -3.10
CA TRP A 73 13.26 8.57 -2.56
C TRP A 73 12.69 8.11 -1.22
N LEU A 74 12.42 9.05 -0.30
CA LEU A 74 11.83 8.74 1.01
C LEU A 74 10.39 8.22 0.87
N ILE A 75 9.61 8.73 -0.09
CA ILE A 75 8.27 8.21 -0.41
C ILE A 75 8.37 6.78 -0.91
N GLN A 76 9.33 6.48 -1.78
CA GLN A 76 9.53 5.13 -2.30
C GLN A 76 10.05 4.18 -1.22
N LEU A 77 10.90 4.65 -0.30
CA LEU A 77 11.30 3.89 0.87
C LEU A 77 10.10 3.50 1.75
N PHE A 78 9.21 4.45 2.05
CA PHE A 78 7.94 4.15 2.73
C PHE A 78 7.17 3.06 1.98
N ASN A 79 7.07 3.20 0.65
CA ASN A 79 6.36 2.23 -0.20
C ASN A 79 6.94 0.82 -0.08
N LEU A 80 8.27 0.68 -0.08
CA LEU A 80 8.96 -0.60 0.10
C LEU A 80 8.71 -1.21 1.50
N GLN A 81 8.48 -0.40 2.53
CA GLN A 81 8.17 -0.88 3.88
C GLN A 81 6.73 -1.42 4.01
N VAL A 82 5.81 -0.99 3.14
CA VAL A 82 4.36 -1.24 3.27
C VAL A 82 3.76 -2.01 2.09
N THR A 83 4.60 -2.50 1.18
CA THR A 83 4.21 -3.30 0.01
C THR A 83 5.19 -4.43 -0.29
N PRO A 84 4.80 -5.43 -1.10
CA PRO A 84 5.71 -6.49 -1.55
C PRO A 84 6.72 -6.06 -2.63
N PHE A 85 6.87 -4.77 -2.94
CA PHE A 85 7.81 -4.32 -3.96
C PHE A 85 9.25 -4.68 -3.57
N SER A 86 10.03 -5.09 -4.56
CA SER A 86 11.46 -5.38 -4.46
C SER A 86 12.22 -4.71 -5.60
N GLY A 87 13.36 -4.08 -5.32
CA GLY A 87 14.18 -3.38 -6.31
C GLY A 87 15.61 -3.15 -5.80
N HIS A 88 16.58 -3.10 -6.71
CA HIS A 88 18.00 -2.91 -6.37
C HIS A 88 18.29 -1.41 -6.20
N GLY A 89 19.14 -0.99 -5.25
CA GLY A 89 19.60 0.41 -5.12
C GLY A 89 18.88 1.30 -4.07
N TYR A 90 18.06 0.72 -3.18
CA TYR A 90 17.44 1.44 -2.07
C TYR A 90 18.11 1.05 -0.74
N SER A 91 18.98 1.93 -0.21
CA SER A 91 19.80 1.67 1.00
C SER A 91 19.29 2.37 2.27
N PRO A 92 19.06 1.66 3.39
CA PRO A 92 18.78 2.22 4.71
C PRO A 92 19.93 3.05 5.29
N GLU A 93 21.17 2.83 4.85
CA GLU A 93 22.33 3.64 5.24
C GLU A 93 22.17 5.10 4.79
N ALA A 94 21.46 5.34 3.68
CA ALA A 94 21.11 6.69 3.22
C ALA A 94 20.28 7.46 4.26
N ILE A 95 19.41 6.78 5.01
CA ILE A 95 18.65 7.36 6.14
C ILE A 95 19.59 7.67 7.30
N ALA A 96 20.48 6.73 7.65
CA ALA A 96 21.44 6.93 8.74
C ALA A 96 22.33 8.15 8.50
N GLU A 97 22.72 8.38 7.24
CA GLU A 97 23.50 9.54 6.83
C GLU A 97 22.69 10.84 6.85
N LEU A 98 21.44 10.83 6.37
CA LEU A 98 20.53 11.97 6.50
C LEU A 98 20.36 12.39 7.98
N LEU A 99 20.25 11.41 8.88
CA LEU A 99 20.13 11.62 10.32
C LEU A 99 21.41 12.16 10.97
N ARG A 100 22.59 11.98 10.34
CA ARG A 100 23.87 12.50 10.84
C ARG A 100 24.16 13.95 10.41
N ARG A 101 23.37 14.53 9.49
CA ARG A 101 23.51 15.93 9.08
C ARG A 101 23.01 16.86 10.19
N PRO A 102 23.81 17.82 10.69
CA PRO A 102 23.45 18.59 11.86
C PRO A 102 22.33 19.60 11.57
N GLY A 103 21.11 19.30 12.04
CA GLY A 103 20.16 20.29 12.53
C GLY A 103 20.43 20.52 14.03
N THR A 104 20.32 21.76 14.51
CA THR A 104 20.76 22.21 15.84
C THR A 104 20.48 21.24 16.99
N ARG A 105 21.58 20.76 17.63
CA ARG A 105 21.61 19.81 18.75
C ARG A 105 21.26 20.50 20.10
N PRO A 106 20.51 19.89 21.02
CA PRO A 106 20.53 20.26 22.44
C PRO A 106 21.80 19.71 23.13
N PRO A 107 22.28 20.28 24.25
CA PRO A 107 23.55 19.89 24.86
C PRO A 107 23.48 18.58 25.68
N THR A 108 24.54 17.76 25.56
CA THR A 108 24.78 16.44 26.19
C THR A 108 25.36 16.52 27.62
N PRO A 109 25.32 15.41 28.39
CA PRO A 109 26.53 14.95 29.11
C PRO A 109 26.89 13.43 28.99
N ALA A 110 28.17 13.20 28.64
CA ALA A 110 29.19 12.14 28.88
C ALA A 110 28.91 10.62 29.15
N ALA A 111 29.52 9.81 28.25
CA ALA A 111 30.48 8.65 28.39
C ALA A 111 30.12 7.29 29.06
N LEU A 112 30.44 6.17 28.36
CA LEU A 112 31.35 5.06 28.77
C LEU A 112 31.53 3.97 27.68
N ASP A 113 32.64 3.22 27.79
CA ASP A 113 33.36 2.34 26.83
C ASP A 113 33.09 0.81 27.02
N HIS A 114 33.41 -0.02 26.00
CA HIS A 114 34.08 -1.36 26.05
C HIS A 114 33.74 -2.34 24.89
N GLY A 115 34.76 -3.11 24.45
CA GLY A 115 34.81 -4.05 23.32
C GLY A 115 34.56 -5.56 23.61
N PRO A 116 35.08 -6.54 22.82
CA PRO A 116 34.25 -7.57 22.15
C PRO A 116 34.44 -9.07 22.56
N ALA A 117 33.63 -9.94 21.91
CA ALA A 117 33.40 -11.40 22.07
C ALA A 117 34.53 -12.37 21.59
N PRO A 118 34.43 -13.71 21.80
CA PRO A 118 34.19 -14.64 20.66
C PRO A 118 33.58 -16.09 20.92
N GLU A 119 33.07 -16.69 19.81
CA GLU A 119 33.18 -18.08 19.23
C GLU A 119 32.67 -19.42 19.88
N ALA A 120 32.29 -20.37 18.99
CA ALA A 120 31.71 -21.73 19.18
C ALA A 120 32.54 -22.83 18.44
N PRO A 121 32.28 -24.17 18.60
CA PRO A 121 31.80 -24.97 17.43
C PRO A 121 30.99 -26.30 17.66
N ALA A 122 30.32 -26.74 16.56
CA ALA A 122 29.97 -28.04 15.93
C ALA A 122 29.65 -29.38 16.68
N THR A 123 28.61 -30.14 16.24
CA THR A 123 28.64 -31.43 15.46
C THR A 123 27.19 -31.91 15.07
N GLU A 124 26.99 -32.58 13.92
CA GLU A 124 25.69 -33.05 13.32
C GLU A 124 25.56 -34.59 13.24
N GLU A 125 24.34 -35.14 13.40
CA GLU A 125 23.93 -36.53 13.04
C GLU A 125 22.47 -36.57 12.49
N ARG A 126 22.20 -37.53 11.56
CA ARG A 126 21.17 -37.60 10.49
C ARG A 126 19.76 -38.18 10.84
N HIS A 127 18.76 -37.79 9.99
CA HIS A 127 17.41 -38.37 9.63
C HIS A 127 16.16 -37.93 10.44
N PRO A 128 14.88 -38.01 9.94
CA PRO A 128 14.24 -38.07 8.59
C PRO A 128 13.31 -36.82 8.32
N ALA A 129 12.55 -36.76 7.22
CA ALA A 129 11.94 -35.52 6.65
C ALA A 129 10.70 -34.94 7.38
N PRO A 130 10.48 -33.61 7.45
CA PRO A 130 9.37 -33.01 8.21
C PRO A 130 8.27 -32.41 7.34
N GLU A 131 7.05 -32.56 7.86
CA GLU A 131 5.80 -31.97 7.39
C GLU A 131 5.76 -30.45 7.64
N THR A 132 5.16 -29.70 6.72
CA THR A 132 5.00 -28.24 6.79
C THR A 132 4.15 -27.85 8.02
N LEU A 133 4.68 -26.98 8.90
CA LEU A 133 3.94 -26.54 10.09
C LEU A 133 2.72 -25.68 9.71
N ALA A 134 1.56 -26.03 10.25
CA ALA A 134 0.43 -25.12 10.31
C ALA A 134 0.72 -23.96 11.28
N SER A 135 0.32 -22.74 10.88
CA SER A 135 0.40 -21.53 11.73
C SER A 135 -0.32 -21.76 13.07
N PRO A 136 0.18 -21.17 14.18
CA PRO A 136 -0.45 -21.36 15.48
C PRO A 136 -1.86 -20.76 15.48
N THR A 137 -2.81 -21.44 16.12
CA THR A 137 -4.18 -20.94 16.28
C THR A 137 -4.16 -19.56 16.94
N MET A 138 -4.85 -18.60 16.34
CA MET A 138 -4.95 -17.24 16.88
C MET A 138 -5.87 -17.19 18.09
N PRO A 139 -5.44 -16.57 19.20
CA PRO A 139 -6.36 -16.26 20.29
C PRO A 139 -7.40 -15.24 19.82
N ARG A 140 -8.60 -15.33 20.37
CA ARG A 140 -9.76 -14.48 20.09
C ARG A 140 -9.88 -13.32 21.06
N ALA A 141 -9.46 -13.48 22.31
CA ALA A 141 -9.49 -12.42 23.32
C ALA A 141 -8.66 -11.21 22.84
N ARG A 142 -9.24 -10.01 22.87
CA ARG A 142 -8.68 -8.78 22.28
C ARG A 142 -7.21 -8.54 22.67
N GLY A 143 -6.87 -8.66 23.95
CA GLY A 143 -5.50 -8.46 24.44
C GLY A 143 -4.52 -9.53 23.94
N ALA A 144 -4.89 -10.81 24.06
CA ALA A 144 -4.06 -11.92 23.58
C ALA A 144 -3.91 -11.91 22.05
N ARG A 145 -4.96 -11.54 21.32
CA ARG A 145 -4.96 -11.38 19.87
C ARG A 145 -4.02 -10.26 19.41
N ALA A 146 -4.05 -9.10 20.06
CA ALA A 146 -3.14 -8.00 19.73
C ALA A 146 -1.66 -8.41 19.91
N VAL A 147 -1.35 -9.11 21.01
CA VAL A 147 0.00 -9.67 21.25
C VAL A 147 0.39 -10.68 20.15
N ALA A 148 -0.54 -11.57 19.80
CA ALA A 148 -0.31 -12.59 18.76
C ALA A 148 -0.07 -11.96 17.37
N GLU A 149 -0.87 -10.96 16.98
CA GLU A 149 -0.71 -10.24 15.72
C GLU A 149 0.63 -9.50 15.66
N GLU A 150 1.09 -8.93 16.77
CA GLU A 150 2.39 -8.25 16.85
C GLU A 150 3.58 -9.21 16.78
N LEU A 151 3.53 -10.33 17.51
CA LEU A 151 4.57 -11.37 17.45
C LEU A 151 4.63 -12.09 16.10
N MET A 152 3.50 -12.23 15.38
CA MET A 152 3.52 -12.72 14.01
C MET A 152 4.15 -11.71 13.05
N ARG A 153 3.99 -10.40 13.29
CA ARG A 153 4.62 -9.38 12.46
C ARG A 153 6.12 -9.33 12.69
N ASP A 154 6.53 -9.33 13.96
CA ASP A 154 7.92 -9.29 14.39
C ASP A 154 8.20 -10.41 15.42
N PRO A 155 8.64 -11.60 14.95
CA PRO A 155 8.95 -12.73 15.83
C PRO A 155 10.19 -12.49 16.69
N ALA A 156 11.02 -11.49 16.37
CA ALA A 156 12.22 -11.16 17.12
C ALA A 156 11.93 -10.40 18.42
N LEU A 157 10.72 -9.85 18.59
CA LEU A 157 10.31 -9.19 19.82
C LEU A 157 10.44 -10.14 21.03
N ASP A 158 11.33 -9.79 21.96
CA ASP A 158 11.64 -10.57 23.15
C ASP A 158 11.09 -9.95 24.43
N LEU A 159 9.81 -9.58 24.40
CA LEU A 159 9.12 -9.03 25.57
C LEU A 159 8.59 -10.16 26.45
N THR A 160 8.71 -9.98 27.77
CA THR A 160 8.07 -10.87 28.75
C THR A 160 6.55 -10.68 28.73
N VAL A 161 5.82 -11.69 29.19
CA VAL A 161 4.35 -11.62 29.27
C VAL A 161 3.84 -10.49 30.17
N GLU A 162 4.62 -10.09 31.18
CA GLU A 162 4.34 -8.92 32.03
C GLU A 162 4.44 -7.61 31.24
N ARG A 163 5.43 -7.49 30.35
CA ARG A 163 5.57 -6.32 29.47
C ARG A 163 4.47 -6.28 28.41
N TRP A 164 4.11 -7.43 27.84
CA TRP A 164 2.96 -7.53 26.94
C TRP A 164 1.65 -7.15 27.62
N ALA A 165 1.42 -7.61 28.83
CA ALA A 165 0.25 -7.28 29.63
C ALA A 165 0.11 -5.76 29.82
N ALA A 166 1.21 -5.08 30.15
CA ALA A 166 1.22 -3.62 30.25
C ALA A 166 0.84 -2.95 28.92
N ARG A 167 1.40 -3.40 27.78
CA ARG A 167 1.13 -2.82 26.45
C ARG A 167 -0.33 -2.97 26.00
N VAL A 168 -0.99 -4.07 26.34
CA VAL A 168 -2.39 -4.31 25.93
C VAL A 168 -3.40 -3.98 27.03
N LEU A 169 -2.99 -3.24 28.06
CA LEU A 169 -3.82 -2.85 29.20
C LEU A 169 -4.53 -4.06 29.86
N SER A 170 -3.80 -5.15 30.02
CA SER A 170 -4.26 -6.41 30.62
C SER A 170 -3.34 -6.86 31.75
N SER A 171 -3.68 -7.95 32.43
CA SER A 171 -2.79 -8.57 33.42
C SER A 171 -2.04 -9.76 32.82
N ALA A 172 -0.82 -10.03 33.29
CA ALA A 172 -0.05 -11.21 32.85
C ALA A 172 -0.81 -12.52 33.12
N ARG A 173 -1.59 -12.56 34.21
CA ARG A 173 -2.48 -13.69 34.54
C ARG A 173 -3.57 -13.87 33.48
N THR A 174 -4.21 -12.77 33.08
CA THR A 174 -5.25 -12.76 32.04
C THR A 174 -4.68 -13.24 30.72
N LEU A 175 -3.55 -12.70 30.27
CA LEU A 175 -2.90 -13.12 29.02
C LEU A 175 -2.52 -14.61 29.05
N ARG A 176 -1.87 -15.09 30.11
CA ARG A 176 -1.51 -16.51 30.25
C ARG A 176 -2.74 -17.42 30.16
N ARG A 177 -3.84 -17.03 30.83
CA ARG A 177 -5.11 -17.76 30.79
C ARG A 177 -5.70 -17.78 29.39
N ASP A 178 -5.76 -16.62 28.72
CA ASP A 178 -6.44 -16.49 27.43
C ASP A 178 -5.69 -17.25 26.32
N PHE A 179 -4.35 -17.17 26.28
CA PHE A 179 -3.54 -17.98 25.37
C PHE A 179 -3.79 -19.49 25.57
N LEU A 180 -3.77 -19.95 26.84
CA LEU A 180 -3.95 -21.36 27.15
C LEU A 180 -5.37 -21.85 26.85
N ALA A 181 -6.39 -21.08 27.23
CA ALA A 181 -7.78 -21.45 27.06
C ALA A 181 -8.23 -21.48 25.59
N GLU A 182 -7.69 -20.58 24.77
CA GLU A 182 -8.18 -20.40 23.39
C GLU A 182 -7.30 -21.10 22.34
N THR A 183 -6.01 -21.27 22.61
CA THR A 183 -5.06 -21.88 21.67
C THR A 183 -4.56 -23.26 22.13
N GLY A 184 -4.80 -23.61 23.39
CA GLY A 184 -4.24 -24.82 24.02
C GLY A 184 -2.74 -24.70 24.35
N LEU A 185 -2.11 -23.56 24.07
CA LEU A 185 -0.68 -23.32 24.30
C LEU A 185 -0.48 -22.23 25.35
N THR A 186 0.53 -22.38 26.21
CA THR A 186 1.00 -21.26 27.04
C THR A 186 1.58 -20.16 26.14
N PHE A 187 1.64 -18.92 26.64
CA PHE A 187 2.21 -17.80 25.89
C PHE A 187 3.62 -18.10 25.34
N GLU A 188 4.51 -18.69 26.15
CA GLU A 188 5.88 -19.02 25.71
C GLU A 188 5.90 -20.11 24.64
N GLN A 189 5.01 -21.10 24.74
CA GLN A 189 4.88 -22.15 23.72
C GLN A 189 4.31 -21.59 22.42
N TRP A 190 3.32 -20.70 22.51
CA TRP A 190 2.72 -20.03 21.36
C TRP A 190 3.76 -19.13 20.65
N ARG A 191 4.50 -18.33 21.42
CA ARG A 191 5.61 -17.49 20.93
C ARG A 191 6.69 -18.34 20.26
N LEU A 192 7.07 -19.44 20.89
CA LEU A 192 8.05 -20.38 20.33
C LEU A 192 7.55 -20.98 19.00
N HIS A 193 6.27 -21.38 18.91
CA HIS A 193 5.69 -21.91 17.67
C HIS A 193 5.66 -20.84 16.57
N CYS A 194 5.35 -19.58 16.90
CA CYS A 194 5.44 -18.44 15.98
C CYS A 194 6.88 -18.23 15.47
N ARG A 195 7.87 -18.21 16.36
CA ARG A 195 9.30 -18.07 16.00
C ARG A 195 9.79 -19.21 15.12
N LEU A 196 9.40 -20.45 15.43
CA LEU A 196 9.77 -21.63 14.63
C LEU A 196 9.08 -21.67 13.27
N GLY A 197 7.82 -21.21 13.18
CA GLY A 197 7.12 -21.01 11.89
C GLY A 197 7.83 -19.99 11.00
N ALA A 198 8.19 -18.83 11.56
CA ALA A 198 8.99 -17.83 10.85
C ALA A 198 10.38 -18.36 10.48
N ALA A 199 11.01 -19.18 11.33
CA ALA A 199 12.30 -19.78 11.03
C ALA A 199 12.22 -20.74 9.82
N VAL A 200 11.13 -21.50 9.68
CA VAL A 200 10.88 -22.33 8.48
C VAL A 200 10.79 -21.47 7.23
N GLU A 201 10.07 -20.35 7.29
CA GLU A 201 9.95 -19.42 6.16
C GLU A 201 11.31 -18.86 5.74
N PHE A 202 12.15 -18.44 6.69
CA PHE A 202 13.50 -17.95 6.40
C PHE A 202 14.42 -19.08 5.91
N LEU A 203 14.35 -20.30 6.45
CA LEU A 203 15.15 -21.42 5.95
C LEU A 203 14.75 -21.81 4.52
N ALA A 204 13.45 -21.80 4.21
CA ALA A 204 12.94 -21.99 2.84
C ALA A 204 13.42 -20.88 1.89
N ALA A 205 13.59 -19.68 2.43
CA ALA A 205 14.20 -18.55 1.75
C ALA A 205 15.74 -18.56 1.75
N GLY A 206 16.40 -19.62 2.21
CA GLY A 206 17.85 -19.84 1.98
C GLY A 206 18.79 -19.10 2.90
N TYR A 207 18.29 -18.62 4.03
CA TYR A 207 19.11 -18.03 5.07
C TYR A 207 19.91 -19.09 5.81
N ASP A 208 21.11 -18.71 6.27
CA ASP A 208 21.88 -19.58 7.15
C ASP A 208 21.32 -19.56 8.60
N VAL A 209 21.69 -20.56 9.37
CA VAL A 209 21.09 -20.80 10.69
C VAL A 209 21.38 -19.69 11.71
N ASP A 210 22.49 -18.97 11.57
CA ASP A 210 22.83 -17.85 12.47
C ASP A 210 21.94 -16.64 12.18
N GLN A 211 21.75 -16.32 10.90
CA GLN A 211 20.85 -15.26 10.45
C GLN A 211 19.41 -15.53 10.89
N VAL A 212 18.93 -16.77 10.68
CA VAL A 212 17.58 -17.18 11.10
C VAL A 212 17.42 -17.02 12.61
N ALA A 213 18.42 -17.40 13.41
CA ALA A 213 18.35 -17.28 14.87
C ALA A 213 18.14 -15.82 15.29
N ALA A 214 18.88 -14.88 14.70
CA ALA A 214 18.72 -13.46 14.98
C ALA A 214 17.34 -12.93 14.54
N LEU A 215 16.92 -13.23 13.30
CA LEU A 215 15.67 -12.74 12.71
C LEU A 215 14.41 -13.21 13.43
N VAL A 216 14.48 -14.35 14.14
CA VAL A 216 13.36 -14.89 14.92
C VAL A 216 13.55 -14.75 16.44
N GLY A 217 14.52 -13.94 16.88
CA GLY A 217 14.66 -13.56 18.29
C GLY A 217 15.25 -14.64 19.19
N PHE A 218 16.10 -15.54 18.67
CA PHE A 218 16.90 -16.44 19.48
C PHE A 218 18.25 -15.78 19.83
N ALA A 219 18.60 -15.83 21.11
CA ALA A 219 19.87 -15.29 21.60
C ALA A 219 21.13 -15.99 21.03
N SER A 220 20.98 -17.20 20.48
CA SER A 220 22.09 -17.91 19.84
C SER A 220 21.60 -18.97 18.85
N ARG A 221 22.46 -19.29 17.88
CA ARG A 221 22.33 -20.46 16.99
C ARG A 221 22.00 -21.73 17.74
N ASN A 222 22.73 -21.99 18.82
CA ASN A 222 22.55 -23.19 19.64
C ASN A 222 21.18 -23.21 20.33
N GLY A 223 20.62 -22.04 20.66
CA GLY A 223 19.25 -21.89 21.13
C GLY A 223 18.23 -22.29 20.06
N LEU A 224 18.35 -21.72 18.86
CA LEU A 224 17.48 -22.05 17.73
C LEU A 224 17.58 -23.54 17.37
N THR A 225 18.80 -24.06 17.20
CA THR A 225 19.03 -25.45 16.80
C THR A 225 18.41 -26.44 17.79
N ARG A 226 18.52 -26.20 19.10
CA ARG A 226 17.87 -27.06 20.11
C ARG A 226 16.34 -26.99 20.01
N ALA A 227 15.77 -25.80 19.92
CA ALA A 227 14.33 -25.62 19.84
C ALA A 227 13.74 -26.20 18.54
N PHE A 228 14.43 -25.99 17.43
CA PHE A 228 14.03 -26.47 16.11
C PHE A 228 14.15 -27.99 16.02
N LYS A 229 15.26 -28.58 16.50
CA LYS A 229 15.42 -30.04 16.57
C LYS A 229 14.39 -30.68 17.49
N GLY A 230 14.09 -30.04 18.63
CA GLY A 230 13.04 -30.51 19.53
C GLY A 230 11.65 -30.52 18.90
N ARG A 231 11.37 -29.66 17.92
CA ARG A 231 10.06 -29.55 17.27
C ARG A 231 9.92 -30.37 15.99
N PHE A 232 10.95 -30.39 15.16
CA PHE A 232 10.91 -30.97 13.80
C PHE A 232 11.75 -32.25 13.66
N GLY A 233 12.50 -32.65 14.68
CA GLY A 233 13.42 -33.79 14.64
C GLY A 233 14.70 -33.54 13.81
N LEU A 234 14.78 -32.45 13.07
CA LEU A 234 15.92 -32.05 12.23
C LEU A 234 16.58 -30.77 12.75
N THR A 235 17.86 -30.59 12.47
CA THR A 235 18.48 -29.27 12.63
C THR A 235 17.94 -28.29 11.57
N PRO A 236 17.96 -26.97 11.83
CA PRO A 236 17.63 -25.96 10.83
C PRO A 236 18.40 -26.14 9.50
N HIS A 237 19.68 -26.50 9.60
CA HIS A 237 20.55 -26.74 8.45
C HIS A 237 20.10 -27.97 7.63
N GLU A 238 19.80 -29.09 8.29
CA GLU A 238 19.27 -30.29 7.64
C GLU A 238 17.90 -30.07 7.00
N PHE A 239 17.06 -29.26 7.63
CA PHE A 239 15.75 -28.85 7.14
C PHE A 239 15.87 -28.00 5.87
N GLY A 240 16.72 -26.97 5.89
CA GLY A 240 17.01 -26.13 4.73
C GLY A 240 17.51 -26.95 3.53
N ARG A 241 18.49 -27.84 3.75
CA ARG A 241 19.03 -28.72 2.69
C ARG A 241 17.96 -29.60 2.02
N LYS A 242 16.94 -30.05 2.76
CA LYS A 242 15.83 -30.84 2.20
C LYS A 242 14.87 -30.01 1.34
N LEU A 243 14.70 -28.73 1.65
CA LEU A 243 13.89 -27.82 0.84
C LEU A 243 14.59 -27.47 -0.49
N PHE A 244 15.89 -27.21 -0.46
CA PHE A 244 16.68 -26.90 -1.66
C PHE A 244 16.87 -28.06 -2.65
N ALA A 245 16.61 -29.30 -2.24
CA ALA A 245 16.66 -30.48 -3.11
C ALA A 245 15.41 -30.67 -3.99
N ARG A 246 14.38 -29.81 -3.86
CA ARG A 246 13.16 -29.83 -4.69
C ARG A 246 13.18 -28.64 -5.67
N PRO A 247 13.31 -28.86 -7.00
CA PRO A 247 13.11 -27.79 -7.97
C PRO A 247 11.62 -27.45 -8.04
N GLY A 248 11.24 -26.20 -7.75
CA GLY A 248 9.89 -25.68 -8.03
C GLY A 248 8.92 -25.53 -6.85
N GLY A 249 9.38 -25.25 -5.63
CA GLY A 249 8.46 -25.01 -4.51
C GLY A 249 8.98 -24.05 -3.45
N GLY A 250 8.26 -22.94 -3.26
CA GLY A 250 8.45 -22.01 -2.15
C GLY A 250 8.63 -20.57 -2.61
N GLY A 251 7.52 -19.90 -2.95
CA GLY A 251 7.53 -18.43 -3.04
C GLY A 251 7.97 -17.83 -1.70
N LEU A 252 8.79 -16.79 -1.74
CA LEU A 252 9.25 -16.10 -0.53
C LEU A 252 8.05 -15.50 0.19
N THR A 253 7.93 -15.75 1.49
CA THR A 253 6.92 -15.05 2.30
C THR A 253 7.27 -13.56 2.39
N GLN A 254 6.27 -12.71 2.64
CA GLN A 254 6.47 -11.26 2.79
C GLN A 254 7.57 -10.93 3.83
N ARG A 255 7.68 -11.75 4.88
CA ARG A 255 8.71 -11.63 5.92
C ARG A 255 10.11 -11.99 5.41
N ALA A 256 10.23 -13.07 4.63
CA ALA A 256 11.49 -13.48 4.01
C ALA A 256 11.95 -12.52 2.90
N ALA A 257 11.02 -11.90 2.17
CA ALA A 257 11.34 -10.89 1.17
C ALA A 257 11.96 -9.62 1.81
N ALA A 258 11.39 -9.14 2.93
CA ALA A 258 11.90 -7.97 3.65
C ALA A 258 13.29 -8.20 4.28
N ALA A 259 13.55 -9.40 4.81
CA ALA A 259 14.88 -9.73 5.33
C ALA A 259 15.92 -9.86 4.20
N ARG A 260 15.54 -10.27 2.97
CA ARG A 260 16.53 -10.55 1.90
C ARG A 260 17.03 -9.24 1.33
N GLN A 261 16.11 -8.28 1.24
CA GLN A 261 16.42 -6.89 0.96
C GLN A 261 17.45 -6.34 1.96
N THR A 262 17.34 -6.69 3.26
CA THR A 262 18.28 -6.26 4.32
C THR A 262 19.66 -6.93 4.25
N ASP A 263 19.76 -8.20 3.91
CA ASP A 263 21.05 -8.89 3.81
C ASP A 263 21.82 -8.57 2.52
N ASP A 264 21.10 -8.33 1.42
CA ASP A 264 21.73 -7.84 0.18
C ASP A 264 22.32 -6.43 0.35
N LEU A 265 21.80 -5.63 1.29
CA LEU A 265 22.35 -4.34 1.69
C LEU A 265 23.69 -4.47 2.43
N ILE A 266 23.78 -5.40 3.38
CA ILE A 266 25.01 -5.67 4.15
C ILE A 266 26.11 -6.22 3.23
N ARG A 267 25.73 -7.00 2.20
CA ARG A 267 26.67 -7.52 1.20
C ARG A 267 27.28 -6.42 0.31
N MET A 268 26.54 -5.34 0.04
CA MET A 268 27.01 -4.20 -0.75
C MET A 268 27.85 -3.20 0.06
N MET A 269 27.75 -3.20 1.40
CA MET A 269 28.57 -2.37 2.31
C MET A 269 30.08 -2.68 2.30
N ARG A 270 30.55 -3.64 1.48
CA ARG A 270 31.99 -3.93 1.31
C ARG A 270 32.68 -3.05 0.27
N GLU A 271 31.96 -2.18 -0.43
CA GLU A 271 32.55 -1.18 -1.34
C GLU A 271 32.14 0.24 -0.90
N THR A 272 33.11 0.97 -0.39
CA THR A 272 33.04 2.36 0.12
C THR A 272 32.79 3.39 -0.98
N ASP A 273 31.74 4.22 -0.86
CA ASP A 273 31.83 5.68 -0.97
C ASP A 273 30.53 6.40 -0.55
N THR A 274 30.66 7.65 -0.12
CA THR A 274 29.61 8.51 0.48
C THR A 274 28.44 8.75 -0.49
N PRO A 275 27.16 8.45 -0.15
CA PRO A 275 26.07 8.57 -1.12
C PRO A 275 25.47 9.98 -1.18
N ALA A 276 25.45 10.57 -2.39
CA ALA A 276 24.46 11.56 -2.80
C ALA A 276 23.08 10.88 -2.93
N ALA A 277 21.98 11.65 -3.01
CA ALA A 277 20.70 11.06 -3.43
C ALA A 277 20.93 10.34 -4.77
N PRO A 278 20.43 9.10 -4.97
CA PRO A 278 20.54 8.46 -6.26
C PRO A 278 19.87 9.36 -7.31
N GLU A 279 20.59 9.67 -8.38
CA GLU A 279 20.20 10.62 -9.43
C GLU A 279 18.84 10.25 -10.07
N MET A 280 18.48 8.96 -10.03
CA MET A 280 17.20 8.42 -10.46
C MET A 280 16.71 7.31 -9.50
N LEU A 281 15.40 7.19 -9.30
CA LEU A 281 14.83 6.08 -8.53
C LEU A 281 14.96 4.76 -9.31
N PRO A 282 15.50 3.69 -8.72
CA PRO A 282 15.61 2.41 -9.42
C PRO A 282 14.25 1.82 -9.81
N PRO A 283 14.21 0.90 -10.80
CA PRO A 283 13.03 0.08 -11.04
C PRO A 283 12.77 -0.89 -9.88
N ALA A 284 11.52 -1.27 -9.69
CA ALA A 284 11.10 -2.23 -8.67
C ALA A 284 9.94 -3.10 -9.18
N SER A 285 9.81 -4.32 -8.67
CA SER A 285 8.68 -5.20 -8.99
C SER A 285 8.32 -6.10 -7.82
N THR A 286 7.07 -6.56 -7.78
CA THR A 286 6.65 -7.63 -6.88
C THR A 286 7.01 -8.99 -7.52
N PRO A 287 7.25 -10.05 -6.73
CA PRO A 287 7.14 -11.41 -7.27
C PRO A 287 5.70 -11.68 -7.73
N SER A 288 5.50 -12.77 -8.47
CA SER A 288 4.15 -13.26 -8.77
C SER A 288 3.44 -13.63 -7.46
N HIS A 289 2.25 -13.09 -7.23
CA HIS A 289 1.47 -13.34 -6.02
C HIS A 289 -0.03 -13.10 -6.25
N THR A 290 -0.83 -13.59 -5.31
CA THR A 290 -2.25 -13.25 -5.18
C THR A 290 -2.46 -12.37 -3.96
N ASN A 291 -3.53 -11.56 -3.96
CA ASN A 291 -4.01 -10.87 -2.78
C ASN A 291 -5.31 -11.50 -2.32
N ASP A 292 -5.49 -11.71 -1.02
CA ASP A 292 -6.78 -12.21 -0.48
C ASP A 292 -7.89 -11.16 -0.46
N ILE A 293 -7.51 -9.90 -0.68
CA ILE A 293 -8.37 -8.72 -0.70
C ILE A 293 -8.16 -7.95 -2.01
N HIS A 294 -9.14 -7.12 -2.37
CA HIS A 294 -8.95 -6.21 -3.49
C HIS A 294 -7.95 -5.13 -3.11
N VAL A 295 -7.10 -4.74 -4.06
CA VAL A 295 -6.08 -3.70 -3.85
C VAL A 295 -6.31 -2.56 -4.83
N LEU A 296 -6.34 -1.34 -4.33
CA LEU A 296 -6.31 -0.13 -5.15
C LEU A 296 -4.89 0.45 -5.11
N SER A 297 -4.23 0.52 -6.27
CA SER A 297 -2.86 1.03 -6.38
C SER A 297 -2.77 2.17 -7.39
N TRP A 298 -2.09 3.24 -7.03
CA TRP A 298 -2.01 4.48 -7.82
C TRP A 298 -0.57 4.80 -8.23
N MET A 299 -0.40 5.31 -9.44
CA MET A 299 0.87 5.81 -9.95
C MET A 299 1.02 7.29 -9.62
N TYR A 300 1.81 7.62 -8.59
CA TYR A 300 2.11 9.01 -8.25
C TYR A 300 3.08 9.63 -9.26
N ARG A 301 4.12 8.90 -9.65
CA ARG A 301 5.18 9.39 -10.54
C ARG A 301 5.58 8.32 -11.55
N GLY A 302 5.95 8.76 -12.75
CA GLY A 302 6.51 7.90 -13.79
C GLY A 302 5.50 6.90 -14.36
N SER A 303 5.96 5.69 -14.63
CA SER A 303 5.17 4.62 -15.24
C SER A 303 5.52 3.23 -14.69
N GLY A 304 4.63 2.29 -14.93
CA GLY A 304 4.74 0.93 -14.45
C GLY A 304 3.80 0.02 -15.21
N TYR A 305 3.71 -1.23 -14.78
CA TYR A 305 2.87 -2.23 -15.39
C TYR A 305 2.24 -3.13 -14.33
N LEU A 306 1.15 -3.79 -14.72
CA LEU A 306 0.51 -4.86 -13.98
C LEU A 306 0.30 -6.02 -14.95
N ASP A 307 0.90 -7.17 -14.66
CA ASP A 307 0.74 -8.38 -15.45
C ASP A 307 -0.22 -9.33 -14.75
N ILE A 308 -1.27 -9.76 -15.45
CA ILE A 308 -2.26 -10.74 -14.98
C ILE A 308 -2.46 -11.77 -16.09
N GLY A 309 -2.00 -13.00 -15.85
CA GLY A 309 -1.87 -14.01 -16.90
C GLY A 309 -1.04 -13.48 -18.07
N ASP A 310 -1.53 -13.62 -19.30
CA ASP A 310 -0.85 -13.15 -20.52
C ASP A 310 -1.09 -11.65 -20.83
N ARG A 311 -1.82 -10.93 -19.97
CA ARG A 311 -2.21 -9.53 -20.23
C ARG A 311 -1.39 -8.58 -19.38
N ARG A 312 -0.71 -7.64 -20.04
CA ARG A 312 -0.06 -6.49 -19.42
C ARG A 312 -0.96 -5.25 -19.48
N TYR A 313 -1.14 -4.61 -18.33
CA TYR A 313 -1.81 -3.33 -18.19
C TYR A 313 -0.75 -2.25 -17.88
N GLU A 314 -0.47 -1.37 -18.84
CA GLU A 314 0.43 -0.23 -18.62
C GLU A 314 -0.23 0.79 -17.68
N ARG A 315 0.59 1.43 -16.83
CA ARG A 315 0.15 2.37 -15.80
C ARG A 315 1.03 3.62 -15.88
N GLU A 316 0.42 4.79 -15.93
CA GLU A 316 1.10 6.08 -16.00
C GLU A 316 0.73 6.94 -14.80
N ARG A 317 1.47 8.02 -14.54
CA ARG A 317 1.14 9.03 -13.53
C ARG A 317 -0.36 9.40 -13.53
N GLY A 318 -0.95 9.39 -12.35
CA GLY A 318 -2.38 9.66 -12.12
C GLY A 318 -3.27 8.43 -12.25
N VAL A 319 -2.81 7.32 -12.82
CA VAL A 319 -3.62 6.11 -12.97
C VAL A 319 -3.71 5.35 -11.65
N ALA A 320 -4.92 5.22 -11.12
CA ALA A 320 -5.29 4.30 -10.07
C ALA A 320 -5.87 3.02 -10.66
N THR A 321 -5.33 1.88 -10.27
CA THR A 321 -5.66 0.55 -10.77
C THR A 321 -6.28 -0.27 -9.66
N TRP A 322 -7.51 -0.71 -9.87
CA TRP A 322 -8.16 -1.76 -9.11
C TRP A 322 -7.59 -3.12 -9.50
N ILE A 323 -7.11 -3.86 -8.52
CA ILE A 323 -6.57 -5.22 -8.66
C ILE A 323 -7.50 -6.16 -7.87
N PRO A 324 -8.25 -7.03 -8.57
CA PRO A 324 -9.15 -7.95 -7.89
C PRO A 324 -8.44 -8.95 -6.98
N ALA A 325 -9.10 -9.31 -5.87
CA ALA A 325 -8.64 -10.39 -5.00
C ALA A 325 -8.52 -11.71 -5.78
N GLN A 326 -7.62 -12.59 -5.34
CA GLN A 326 -7.38 -13.93 -5.86
C GLN A 326 -6.88 -14.00 -7.31
N LEU A 327 -6.60 -12.86 -7.95
CA LEU A 327 -5.90 -12.84 -9.23
C LEU A 327 -4.39 -12.87 -9.02
N GLU A 328 -3.73 -13.87 -9.62
CA GLU A 328 -2.28 -13.93 -9.66
C GLU A 328 -1.76 -12.80 -10.55
N HIS A 329 -0.82 -12.01 -10.03
CA HIS A 329 -0.31 -10.84 -10.71
C HIS A 329 1.12 -10.46 -10.31
N VAL A 330 1.76 -9.70 -11.20
CA VAL A 330 3.03 -9.01 -10.96
C VAL A 330 2.80 -7.52 -11.17
N THR A 331 3.19 -6.70 -10.19
CA THR A 331 3.22 -5.24 -10.36
C THR A 331 4.66 -4.78 -10.53
N GLY A 332 4.95 -4.03 -11.59
CA GLY A 332 6.27 -3.48 -11.86
C GLY A 332 6.27 -1.95 -11.95
N LEU A 333 7.40 -1.36 -11.57
CA LEU A 333 7.74 0.06 -11.68
C LEU A 333 8.95 0.20 -12.58
N ARG A 334 8.89 1.14 -13.51
CA ARG A 334 10.05 1.53 -14.31
C ARG A 334 10.95 2.44 -13.48
N GLU A 335 12.14 2.69 -13.98
CA GLU A 335 13.04 3.68 -13.38
C GLU A 335 12.31 5.04 -13.21
N ASN A 336 12.68 5.78 -12.18
CA ASN A 336 12.13 7.09 -11.84
C ASN A 336 10.61 7.10 -11.61
N SER A 337 10.06 5.98 -11.12
CA SER A 337 8.61 5.79 -10.94
C SER A 337 8.25 5.41 -9.51
N VAL A 338 7.07 5.83 -9.07
CA VAL A 338 6.54 5.58 -7.72
C VAL A 338 5.08 5.20 -7.82
N SER A 339 4.72 4.05 -7.26
CA SER A 339 3.34 3.61 -7.15
C SER A 339 2.99 3.41 -5.69
N LEU A 340 1.96 4.11 -5.21
CA LEU A 340 1.49 4.00 -3.84
C LEU A 340 0.17 3.22 -3.79
N PRO A 341 0.01 2.30 -2.83
CA PRO A 341 -1.27 1.65 -2.58
C PRO A 341 -2.22 2.61 -1.85
N LEU A 342 -3.42 2.84 -2.40
CA LEU A 342 -4.39 3.78 -1.82
C LEU A 342 -5.28 3.16 -0.76
N GLY A 343 -5.59 1.87 -0.89
CA GLY A 343 -6.51 1.18 0.00
C GLY A 343 -6.71 -0.27 -0.41
N ASN A 344 -7.48 -0.97 0.41
CA ASN A 344 -7.93 -2.31 0.14
C ASN A 344 -9.44 -2.42 0.40
N ALA A 345 -10.08 -3.41 -0.20
CA ALA A 345 -11.49 -3.69 0.00
C ALA A 345 -11.72 -5.18 0.19
N SER A 346 -12.72 -5.52 0.99
CA SER A 346 -13.20 -6.90 1.06
C SER A 346 -13.84 -7.28 -0.28
N THR A 347 -13.87 -8.59 -0.57
CA THR A 347 -14.56 -9.14 -1.75
C THR A 347 -16.06 -8.86 -1.78
N ALA A 348 -16.63 -8.41 -0.67
CA ALA A 348 -18.03 -8.00 -0.55
C ALA A 348 -18.30 -6.53 -0.93
N ASP A 349 -17.28 -5.66 -0.99
CA ASP A 349 -17.48 -4.21 -1.04
C ASP A 349 -17.69 -3.67 -2.48
N LEU A 350 -17.07 -4.30 -3.48
CA LEU A 350 -17.13 -3.91 -4.88
C LEU A 350 -17.16 -5.15 -5.78
N HIS A 351 -18.23 -5.34 -6.56
CA HIS A 351 -18.37 -6.45 -7.53
C HIS A 351 -17.54 -6.24 -8.82
N LEU A 352 -16.29 -5.80 -8.68
CA LEU A 352 -15.35 -5.63 -9.78
C LEU A 352 -14.40 -6.84 -9.84
N THR A 353 -14.71 -7.77 -10.75
CA THR A 353 -13.98 -9.03 -10.95
C THR A 353 -12.81 -8.92 -11.93
N ALA A 354 -12.66 -7.78 -12.60
CA ALA A 354 -11.59 -7.52 -13.55
C ALA A 354 -10.79 -6.26 -13.17
N PRO A 355 -9.51 -6.18 -13.56
CA PRO A 355 -8.72 -4.97 -13.36
C PRO A 355 -9.38 -3.76 -14.01
N LEU A 356 -9.41 -2.64 -13.29
CA LEU A 356 -10.01 -1.40 -13.77
C LEU A 356 -9.08 -0.22 -13.48
N GLN A 357 -8.79 0.58 -14.50
CA GLN A 357 -7.94 1.76 -14.38
C GLN A 357 -8.77 3.03 -14.48
N VAL A 358 -8.60 3.93 -13.51
CA VAL A 358 -9.15 5.28 -13.54
C VAL A 358 -8.03 6.31 -13.40
N ARG A 359 -8.20 7.50 -13.99
CA ARG A 359 -7.20 8.57 -13.88
C ARG A 359 -7.67 9.65 -12.91
N PHE A 360 -6.84 9.96 -11.93
CA PHE A 360 -6.98 11.14 -11.07
C PHE A 360 -6.16 12.31 -11.62
N SER A 361 -6.66 13.53 -11.40
CA SER A 361 -5.93 14.76 -11.72
C SER A 361 -4.77 14.97 -10.72
N PRO A 362 -3.64 15.58 -11.13
CA PRO A 362 -2.53 15.90 -10.21
C PRO A 362 -2.92 16.75 -9.00
N ALA A 363 -4.04 17.48 -9.07
CA ALA A 363 -4.58 18.22 -7.93
C ALA A 363 -4.95 17.33 -6.73
N TRP A 364 -5.08 16.02 -6.94
CA TRP A 364 -5.37 15.04 -5.90
C TRP A 364 -4.11 14.41 -5.29
N ASP A 365 -2.90 14.72 -5.78
CA ASP A 365 -1.67 14.00 -5.41
C ASP A 365 -1.45 13.91 -3.90
N ASP A 366 -1.53 15.05 -3.18
CA ASP A 366 -1.33 15.09 -1.74
C ASP A 366 -2.43 14.36 -0.96
N TYR A 367 -3.67 14.45 -1.43
CA TYR A 367 -4.80 13.74 -0.83
C TYR A 367 -4.70 12.21 -1.02
N LEU A 368 -4.28 11.76 -2.20
CA LEU A 368 -4.08 10.34 -2.48
C LEU A 368 -2.88 9.77 -1.71
N MET A 369 -1.81 10.55 -1.53
CA MET A 369 -0.72 10.20 -0.60
C MET A 369 -1.21 10.08 0.83
N PHE A 370 -2.02 11.04 1.29
CA PHE A 370 -2.62 11.01 2.61
C PHE A 370 -3.48 9.76 2.82
N CYS A 371 -4.26 9.34 1.81
CA CYS A 371 -5.02 8.08 1.85
C CYS A 371 -4.10 6.87 2.00
N SER A 372 -3.02 6.80 1.22
CA SER A 372 -2.01 5.72 1.30
C SER A 372 -1.37 5.62 2.68
N ILE A 373 -0.98 6.76 3.28
CA ILE A 373 -0.39 6.83 4.63
C ILE A 373 -1.41 6.40 5.68
N SER A 374 -2.64 6.91 5.61
CA SER A 374 -3.69 6.64 6.59
C SER A 374 -4.10 5.15 6.60
N ALA A 375 -4.09 4.52 5.42
CA ALA A 375 -4.39 3.09 5.28
C ALA A 375 -3.29 2.17 5.84
N ARG A 376 -2.09 2.69 6.11
CA ARG A 376 -0.87 1.88 6.38
C ARG A 376 -0.09 2.30 7.60
N SER A 377 -0.56 3.31 8.32
CA SER A 377 0.09 3.81 9.52
C SER A 377 -0.93 4.24 10.57
N ALA A 378 -0.46 4.43 11.80
CA ALA A 378 -1.27 5.01 12.86
C ALA A 378 -1.52 6.53 12.68
N LEU A 379 -0.86 7.16 11.70
CA LEU A 379 -1.03 8.58 11.40
C LEU A 379 -2.22 8.76 10.46
N ARG A 380 -3.41 8.91 11.05
CA ARG A 380 -4.69 9.03 10.36
C ARG A 380 -5.72 9.80 11.22
N PRO A 381 -6.81 10.33 10.63
CA PRO A 381 -7.89 10.94 11.38
C PRO A 381 -8.57 9.97 12.37
N ASP A 382 -9.16 10.49 13.43
CA ASP A 382 -9.92 9.70 14.41
C ASP A 382 -11.14 9.00 13.77
N ASP A 383 -11.74 9.64 12.77
CA ASP A 383 -12.90 9.16 11.99
C ASP A 383 -12.49 8.52 10.66
N HIS A 384 -11.24 8.05 10.53
CA HIS A 384 -10.74 7.46 9.30
C HIS A 384 -11.60 6.29 8.81
N ASP A 385 -12.28 6.50 7.68
CA ASP A 385 -13.01 5.45 6.95
C ASP A 385 -12.19 4.97 5.73
N PRO A 386 -11.71 3.71 5.71
CA PRO A 386 -10.98 3.17 4.58
C PRO A 386 -11.84 3.05 3.30
N ARG A 387 -13.17 3.11 3.40
CA ARG A 387 -14.08 3.02 2.25
C ARG A 387 -14.15 4.31 1.45
N HIS A 388 -13.85 5.46 2.06
CA HIS A 388 -14.01 6.74 1.40
C HIS A 388 -13.23 6.85 0.08
N ILE A 389 -11.99 6.35 0.04
CA ILE A 389 -11.20 6.32 -1.19
C ILE A 389 -11.74 5.33 -2.24
N LEU A 390 -12.41 4.27 -1.79
CA LEU A 390 -13.08 3.31 -2.67
C LEU A 390 -14.32 3.93 -3.30
N ASP A 391 -15.09 4.70 -2.53
CA ASP A 391 -16.25 5.46 -3.03
C ASP A 391 -15.80 6.51 -4.05
N LEU A 392 -14.75 7.28 -3.75
CA LEU A 392 -14.14 8.21 -4.70
C LEU A 392 -13.66 7.51 -5.98
N PHE A 393 -13.03 6.34 -5.85
CA PHE A 393 -12.63 5.55 -7.01
C PHE A 393 -13.85 5.08 -7.82
N ALA A 394 -14.92 4.63 -7.17
CA ALA A 394 -16.16 4.20 -7.83
C ALA A 394 -16.83 5.38 -8.55
N GLU A 395 -16.84 6.57 -7.95
CA GLU A 395 -17.31 7.80 -8.57
C GLU A 395 -16.47 8.17 -9.81
N GLN A 396 -15.14 8.10 -9.69
CA GLN A 396 -14.23 8.38 -10.81
C GLN A 396 -14.36 7.35 -11.93
N ALA A 397 -14.53 6.08 -11.59
CA ALA A 397 -14.83 5.00 -12.53
C ALA A 397 -16.15 5.27 -13.26
N ALA A 398 -17.20 5.67 -12.53
CA ALA A 398 -18.48 6.03 -13.13
C ALA A 398 -18.38 7.28 -14.01
N ALA A 399 -17.58 8.28 -13.63
CA ALA A 399 -17.32 9.47 -14.44
C ALA A 399 -16.55 9.13 -15.73
N GLN A 400 -15.52 8.30 -15.64
CA GLN A 400 -14.75 7.85 -16.82
C GLN A 400 -15.58 6.96 -17.74
N ARG A 401 -16.39 6.05 -17.19
CA ARG A 401 -17.37 5.28 -17.98
C ARG A 401 -18.41 6.20 -18.60
N ALA A 402 -18.83 7.27 -17.92
CA ALA A 402 -19.71 8.26 -18.52
C ALA A 402 -19.04 8.94 -19.72
N LEU A 403 -17.74 9.21 -19.69
CA LEU A 403 -17.04 9.75 -20.87
C LEU A 403 -16.96 8.77 -22.05
N SER A 404 -16.86 7.45 -21.79
CA SER A 404 -16.84 6.44 -22.86
C SER A 404 -18.24 6.04 -23.35
N VAL A 405 -19.26 6.20 -22.51
CA VAL A 405 -20.67 5.83 -22.77
C VAL A 405 -20.74 4.39 -23.30
N PRO A 406 -20.37 3.38 -22.48
CA PRO A 406 -20.38 1.99 -22.90
C PRO A 406 -21.80 1.57 -23.28
N MET A 407 -21.93 0.88 -24.41
CA MET A 407 -23.22 0.34 -24.84
C MET A 407 -23.54 -0.90 -23.99
N PRO A 408 -24.74 -1.03 -23.39
CA PRO A 408 -25.14 -2.25 -22.72
C PRO A 408 -25.14 -3.43 -23.70
N THR A 409 -24.81 -4.61 -23.17
CA THR A 409 -24.79 -5.88 -23.89
C THR A 409 -26.13 -6.60 -23.84
N ASP A 410 -26.92 -6.42 -22.77
CA ASP A 410 -28.29 -6.94 -22.72
C ASP A 410 -29.12 -6.44 -23.92
N PRO A 411 -29.78 -7.32 -24.69
CA PRO A 411 -30.49 -6.92 -25.90
C PRO A 411 -31.58 -5.87 -25.69
N ARG A 412 -32.28 -5.91 -24.54
CA ARG A 412 -33.37 -4.98 -24.24
C ARG A 412 -32.82 -3.60 -23.85
N ALA A 413 -31.83 -3.57 -22.95
CA ALA A 413 -31.15 -2.35 -22.58
C ALA A 413 -30.43 -1.71 -23.77
N ARG A 414 -29.84 -2.52 -24.66
CA ARG A 414 -29.21 -2.06 -25.90
C ARG A 414 -30.22 -1.45 -26.87
N ALA A 415 -31.40 -2.05 -27.04
CA ALA A 415 -32.46 -1.47 -27.87
C ALA A 415 -32.89 -0.10 -27.35
N VAL A 416 -33.08 0.05 -26.03
CA VAL A 416 -33.40 1.34 -25.38
C VAL A 416 -32.27 2.36 -25.56
N ALA A 417 -31.01 1.94 -25.40
CA ALA A 417 -29.84 2.79 -25.63
C ALA A 417 -29.78 3.31 -27.08
N MET A 418 -30.00 2.43 -28.06
CA MET A 418 -30.02 2.79 -29.49
C MET A 418 -31.14 3.78 -29.82
N GLU A 419 -32.35 3.56 -29.27
CA GLU A 419 -33.47 4.47 -29.47
C GLU A 419 -33.21 5.85 -28.84
N CYS A 420 -32.58 5.90 -27.65
CA CYS A 420 -32.15 7.15 -27.03
C CYS A 420 -31.16 7.95 -27.89
N LEU A 421 -30.24 7.26 -28.58
CA LEU A 421 -29.29 7.91 -29.51
C LEU A 421 -29.98 8.40 -30.78
N ARG A 422 -30.95 7.65 -31.31
CA ARG A 422 -31.73 8.03 -32.49
C ARG A 422 -32.51 9.34 -32.24
N ARG A 423 -33.03 9.52 -31.02
CA ARG A 423 -33.86 10.66 -30.61
C ARG A 423 -33.07 11.79 -29.90
N ILE A 424 -31.75 11.81 -30.00
CA ILE A 424 -30.89 12.65 -29.14
C ILE A 424 -31.14 14.17 -29.27
N GLY A 425 -31.67 14.62 -30.42
CA GLY A 425 -31.95 16.03 -30.71
C GLY A 425 -33.42 16.43 -30.56
N GLU A 426 -34.31 15.53 -30.15
CA GLU A 426 -35.73 15.83 -30.03
C GLU A 426 -36.05 16.58 -28.72
N PRO A 427 -36.82 17.69 -28.77
CA PRO A 427 -37.29 18.38 -27.58
C PRO A 427 -38.18 17.44 -26.75
N GLY A 428 -37.90 17.32 -25.44
CA GLY A 428 -38.57 16.35 -24.55
C GLY A 428 -37.69 15.18 -24.12
N GLY A 429 -36.53 14.97 -24.77
CA GLY A 429 -35.59 13.91 -24.38
C GLY A 429 -35.05 14.01 -22.94
N ALA A 430 -35.19 15.16 -22.26
CA ALA A 430 -34.81 15.32 -20.86
C ALA A 430 -35.89 14.86 -19.85
N GLN A 431 -37.15 14.68 -20.27
CA GLN A 431 -38.27 14.52 -19.34
C GLN A 431 -39.32 13.44 -19.68
N ASP A 432 -39.21 12.70 -20.78
CA ASP A 432 -40.23 11.69 -21.09
C ASP A 432 -39.92 10.28 -20.54
N ALA A 433 -40.88 9.85 -19.69
CA ALA A 433 -41.35 8.50 -19.34
C ALA A 433 -40.54 7.64 -18.34
N GLU A 434 -40.67 7.96 -17.05
CA GLU A 434 -40.89 6.93 -16.02
C GLU A 434 -42.30 6.36 -16.25
N THR A 435 -42.44 5.19 -16.89
CA THR A 435 -43.74 4.48 -16.94
C THR A 435 -43.54 3.10 -16.35
N GLY A 436 -43.60 3.02 -15.01
CA GLY A 436 -43.26 1.82 -14.24
C GLY A 436 -44.01 0.55 -14.66
N GLY A 437 -43.28 -0.38 -15.27
CA GLY A 437 -43.60 -1.80 -15.40
C GLY A 437 -42.42 -2.68 -14.97
N THR A 438 -42.64 -3.99 -14.77
CA THR A 438 -41.59 -4.94 -14.33
C THR A 438 -40.40 -5.02 -15.30
N GLN A 439 -40.68 -4.86 -16.61
CA GLN A 439 -39.67 -4.83 -17.68
C GLN A 439 -38.75 -3.61 -17.58
N ASP A 440 -39.23 -2.49 -17.04
CA ASP A 440 -38.43 -1.28 -16.82
C ASP A 440 -37.43 -1.49 -15.68
N ALA A 441 -37.80 -2.19 -14.61
CA ALA A 441 -36.91 -2.45 -13.48
C ALA A 441 -35.69 -3.30 -13.89
N GLU A 442 -35.88 -4.30 -14.75
CA GLU A 442 -34.82 -5.13 -15.32
C GLU A 442 -33.90 -4.32 -16.23
N ILE A 443 -34.46 -3.46 -17.09
CA ILE A 443 -33.67 -2.58 -17.96
C ILE A 443 -32.84 -1.60 -17.12
N HIS A 444 -33.44 -0.93 -16.13
CA HIS A 444 -32.74 -0.02 -15.24
C HIS A 444 -31.65 -0.73 -14.42
N ARG A 445 -31.86 -2.01 -14.06
CA ARG A 445 -30.84 -2.85 -13.43
C ARG A 445 -29.71 -3.18 -14.39
N ALA A 446 -30.01 -3.66 -15.60
CA ALA A 446 -29.00 -3.98 -16.63
C ALA A 446 -28.10 -2.76 -16.94
N PHE A 447 -28.67 -1.55 -17.05
CA PHE A 447 -27.88 -0.34 -17.18
C PHE A 447 -26.90 -0.14 -16.02
N ARG A 448 -27.36 -0.30 -14.76
CA ARG A 448 -26.48 -0.16 -13.58
C ARG A 448 -25.40 -1.23 -13.55
N ASP A 449 -25.78 -2.48 -13.76
CA ASP A 449 -24.89 -3.63 -13.61
C ASP A 449 -23.83 -3.66 -14.73
N GLU A 450 -24.22 -3.37 -15.97
CA GLU A 450 -23.32 -3.47 -17.13
C GLU A 450 -22.55 -2.17 -17.41
N THR A 451 -23.22 -1.01 -17.32
CA THR A 451 -22.61 0.28 -17.67
C THR A 451 -22.08 1.05 -16.45
N GLY A 452 -22.48 0.66 -15.23
CA GLY A 452 -22.20 1.42 -14.01
C GLY A 452 -23.02 2.71 -13.89
N MET A 453 -24.05 2.90 -14.72
CA MET A 453 -24.85 4.12 -14.79
C MET A 453 -26.35 3.82 -14.75
N THR A 454 -27.14 4.73 -14.20
CA THR A 454 -28.60 4.72 -14.45
C THR A 454 -28.87 5.10 -15.90
N LEU A 455 -30.01 4.67 -16.46
CA LEU A 455 -30.42 5.05 -17.82
C LEU A 455 -30.38 6.58 -18.04
N GLY A 456 -30.85 7.37 -17.07
CA GLY A 456 -30.80 8.83 -17.13
C GLY A 456 -29.37 9.38 -17.20
N ARG A 457 -28.47 8.87 -16.35
CA ARG A 457 -27.04 9.25 -16.37
C ARG A 457 -26.36 8.82 -17.67
N TRP A 458 -26.68 7.64 -18.18
CA TRP A 458 -26.18 7.14 -19.47
C TRP A 458 -26.61 8.03 -20.64
N ARG A 459 -27.90 8.43 -20.70
CA ARG A 459 -28.43 9.33 -21.74
C ARG A 459 -27.74 10.70 -21.69
N TYR A 460 -27.56 11.26 -20.50
CA TYR A 460 -26.86 12.52 -20.31
C TYR A 460 -25.40 12.42 -20.80
N ALA A 461 -24.71 11.36 -20.39
CA ALA A 461 -23.34 11.07 -20.80
C ALA A 461 -23.21 10.89 -22.33
N ALA A 462 -24.13 10.16 -22.96
CA ALA A 462 -24.23 9.99 -24.40
C ALA A 462 -24.32 11.31 -25.15
N ARG A 463 -25.17 12.24 -24.68
CA ARG A 463 -25.28 13.59 -25.24
C ARG A 463 -23.97 14.35 -25.16
N MET A 464 -23.32 14.33 -24.00
CA MET A 464 -22.08 15.06 -23.80
C MET A 464 -20.92 14.47 -24.61
N ARG A 465 -20.89 13.14 -24.81
CA ARG A 465 -19.92 12.49 -25.71
C ARG A 465 -20.14 12.88 -27.17
N ILE A 466 -21.37 12.82 -27.67
CA ILE A 466 -21.68 13.23 -29.04
C ILE A 466 -21.39 14.71 -29.24
N ALA A 467 -21.67 15.55 -28.23
CA ALA A 467 -21.29 16.96 -28.27
C ALA A 467 -19.79 17.16 -28.45
N ARG A 468 -18.99 16.41 -27.68
CA ARG A 468 -17.53 16.42 -27.80
C ARG A 468 -17.10 15.99 -29.20
N ASP A 469 -17.61 14.87 -29.70
CA ASP A 469 -17.26 14.33 -31.01
C ASP A 469 -17.60 15.34 -32.15
N LEU A 470 -18.72 16.06 -32.04
CA LEU A 470 -19.09 17.12 -32.98
C LEU A 470 -18.19 18.36 -32.87
N LEU A 471 -17.79 18.76 -31.66
CA LEU A 471 -16.87 19.89 -31.43
C LEU A 471 -15.46 19.59 -31.95
N THR A 472 -14.96 18.37 -31.74
CA THR A 472 -13.70 17.87 -32.34
C THR A 472 -13.77 17.92 -33.87
N GLY A 473 -14.94 17.60 -34.45
CA GLY A 473 -15.21 17.77 -35.88
C GLY A 473 -15.33 19.23 -36.36
N GLY A 474 -15.07 20.22 -35.51
CA GLY A 474 -15.09 21.64 -35.85
C GLY A 474 -16.48 22.30 -35.89
N ALA A 475 -17.55 21.60 -35.49
CA ALA A 475 -18.88 22.18 -35.47
C ALA A 475 -18.98 23.35 -34.48
N PRO A 476 -19.65 24.47 -34.80
CA PRO A 476 -19.75 25.59 -33.88
C PRO A 476 -20.61 25.23 -32.65
N PRO A 477 -20.27 25.69 -31.42
CA PRO A 477 -20.97 25.30 -30.20
C PRO A 477 -22.49 25.52 -30.23
N SER A 478 -22.96 26.55 -30.92
CA SER A 478 -24.39 26.84 -31.10
C SER A 478 -25.12 25.83 -31.99
N ALA A 479 -24.46 25.29 -33.02
CA ALA A 479 -25.00 24.22 -33.85
C ALA A 479 -25.00 22.89 -33.10
N VAL A 480 -23.93 22.62 -32.34
CA VAL A 480 -23.84 21.44 -31.48
C VAL A 480 -24.98 21.44 -30.46
N ALA A 481 -25.18 22.53 -29.71
CA ALA A 481 -26.26 22.67 -28.74
C ALA A 481 -27.63 22.27 -29.31
N ARG A 482 -27.98 22.80 -30.50
CA ARG A 482 -29.24 22.50 -31.19
C ARG A 482 -29.33 21.04 -31.62
N ARG A 483 -28.22 20.45 -32.10
CA ARG A 483 -28.16 19.08 -32.60
C ARG A 483 -28.38 18.03 -31.51
N ILE A 484 -28.00 18.32 -30.27
CA ILE A 484 -28.13 17.44 -29.12
C ILE A 484 -29.30 17.83 -28.19
N GLY A 485 -30.23 18.68 -28.67
CA GLY A 485 -31.49 18.97 -27.99
C GLY A 485 -31.46 20.08 -26.94
N TYR A 486 -30.44 20.95 -26.90
CA TYR A 486 -30.43 22.16 -26.08
C TYR A 486 -31.00 23.35 -26.86
N ALA A 487 -32.03 24.00 -26.31
CA ALA A 487 -32.65 25.18 -26.91
C ALA A 487 -31.71 26.40 -26.92
N HIS A 488 -30.83 26.53 -25.92
CA HIS A 488 -29.97 27.70 -25.74
C HIS A 488 -28.52 27.31 -25.47
N LEU A 489 -27.59 28.04 -26.10
CA LEU A 489 -26.15 27.84 -25.98
C LEU A 489 -25.64 27.93 -24.52
N PRO A 490 -26.05 28.91 -23.67
CA PRO A 490 -25.55 28.97 -22.30
C PRO A 490 -25.85 27.72 -21.48
N THR A 491 -27.06 27.14 -21.63
CA THR A 491 -27.46 25.90 -20.95
C THR A 491 -26.61 24.71 -21.39
N PHE A 492 -26.33 24.63 -22.70
CA PHE A 492 -25.40 23.64 -23.24
C PHE A 492 -23.99 23.83 -22.70
N SER A 493 -23.44 25.05 -22.76
CA SER A 493 -22.09 25.34 -22.29
C SER A 493 -21.90 24.98 -20.82
N ALA A 494 -22.85 25.31 -19.95
CA ALA A 494 -22.81 24.94 -18.54
C ALA A 494 -22.84 23.41 -18.35
N ALA A 495 -23.69 22.68 -19.08
CA ALA A 495 -23.76 21.23 -19.01
C ALA A 495 -22.47 20.55 -19.52
N PHE A 496 -21.92 21.07 -20.62
CA PHE A 496 -20.69 20.58 -21.22
C PHE A 496 -19.48 20.83 -20.30
N SER A 497 -19.32 22.04 -19.76
CA SER A 497 -18.29 22.38 -18.78
C SER A 497 -18.36 21.50 -17.54
N ARG A 498 -19.57 21.28 -17.01
CA ARG A 498 -19.77 20.40 -15.85
C ARG A 498 -19.35 18.96 -16.13
N PHE A 499 -19.47 18.48 -17.36
CA PHE A 499 -19.19 17.08 -17.70
C PHE A 499 -17.75 16.85 -18.16
N HIS A 500 -17.17 17.78 -18.92
CA HIS A 500 -15.82 17.65 -19.52
C HIS A 500 -14.76 18.51 -18.84
N GLY A 501 -15.13 19.36 -17.88
CA GLY A 501 -14.22 20.25 -17.14
C GLY A 501 -13.75 21.49 -17.91
N LEU A 502 -14.16 21.67 -19.17
CA LEU A 502 -13.80 22.78 -20.04
C LEU A 502 -15.05 23.30 -20.76
N SER A 503 -15.12 24.60 -21.05
CA SER A 503 -16.16 25.12 -21.94
C SER A 503 -16.02 24.57 -23.36
N PRO A 504 -17.12 24.52 -24.15
CA PRO A 504 -17.06 24.07 -25.55
C PRO A 504 -16.01 24.80 -26.38
N ARG A 505 -15.80 26.10 -26.10
CA ARG A 505 -14.83 26.94 -26.80
C ARG A 505 -13.39 26.61 -26.41
N GLU A 506 -13.10 26.52 -25.11
CA GLU A 506 -11.77 26.13 -24.61
C GLU A 506 -11.38 24.72 -25.10
N TYR A 507 -12.36 23.81 -25.16
CA TYR A 507 -12.16 22.48 -25.71
C TYR A 507 -11.73 22.53 -27.19
N GLN A 508 -12.43 23.32 -28.03
CA GLN A 508 -12.06 23.48 -29.44
C GLN A 508 -10.72 24.18 -29.64
N GLU A 509 -10.42 25.20 -28.84
CA GLU A 509 -9.12 25.91 -28.89
C GLU A 509 -7.98 24.95 -28.54
N ARG A 510 -8.18 24.04 -27.57
CA ARG A 510 -7.20 23.02 -27.18
C ARG A 510 -6.98 21.96 -28.26
N GLU A 511 -8.06 21.45 -28.88
CA GLU A 511 -7.95 20.47 -29.97
C GLU A 511 -7.28 21.09 -31.21
N ALA A 512 -7.59 22.36 -31.53
CA ALA A 512 -6.95 23.08 -32.63
C ALA A 512 -5.46 23.36 -32.38
N ALA A 513 -5.05 23.51 -31.12
CA ALA A 513 -3.65 23.68 -30.72
C ALA A 513 -2.86 22.37 -30.69
N GLY A 514 -3.51 21.24 -30.38
CA GLY A 514 -2.90 19.91 -30.35
C GLY A 514 -2.81 19.20 -31.71
N GLY A 515 -3.54 19.68 -32.72
CA GLY A 515 -3.52 19.15 -34.09
C GLY A 515 -2.57 19.88 -35.05
N ARG A 516 -1.63 20.70 -34.55
CA ARG A 516 -0.61 21.41 -35.34
C ARG A 516 0.78 20.84 -35.11
#